data_AF-A0A507R7R2-F1
#
_entry.id   AF-A0A507R7R2-F1
#
_cell.length_a   1.000
_cell.length_b   1.000
_cell.length_c   1.000
_cell.angle_alpha   90.00
_cell.angle_beta   90.00
_cell.angle_gamma   90.00
#
_symmetry.space_group_name_H-M   'P 1'
#
loop_
_entity.id
_entity.type
_entity.pdbx_description
1 polymer ?
#
loop_
_entity_poly.entity_id
_entity_poly.type
_entity_poly.pdbx_seq_one_letter_code
_entity_poly.pdbx_strand_id
1 'polypeptide(L)'
;MALFHTNLKMGCGCLPLQNCAGIPRTCPMQKRNCVLKLDLLILVFGCLSFFTKYLDQSAITNAYVSGMKADLHLHGNQLNYTTIVFWISYCTSMIPACYYLTRTRINVVLPALEAGWGLFTFGCAWAQNVQTIYAMRFFVGLCESCSFTGVIYAIGSWYKPGEIGRRVALFYIAAPLGTMFAGYLQSAAYTNLNHIYGLAGWRNPKLTYTSGFIAFPDVPHRSKPRFLTTAEHDLANSRLTGLTAPSQLKISRDIFKRVLARWHWYIFVAQWTLLNQNAQASGMPFNSYPSAKPDLYSVSRVNTLPTIATAVSVISAVVAGVVADRTGRFDILSLAVSIPTLIGTAMLVVWDVGEHARLAAFIITGSQGGKSI
;
A
#
# COMPACT_ATOMS: atom_id res chain seq x y z
N MET A 1 -9.06 15.14 10.75
CA MET A 1 -8.09 15.38 11.85
C MET A 1 -7.91 16.89 11.99
N ALA A 2 -8.99 17.57 12.39
CA ALA A 2 -9.03 19.00 12.64
C ALA A 2 -8.71 19.23 14.11
N LEU A 3 -7.51 19.75 14.40
CA LEU A 3 -7.12 20.50 15.60
C LEU A 3 -5.59 20.74 15.55
N PHE A 4 -5.16 21.52 14.57
CA PHE A 4 -3.87 22.22 14.56
C PHE A 4 -4.13 23.69 14.22
N HIS A 5 -5.09 24.29 14.92
CA HIS A 5 -5.39 25.71 14.80
C HIS A 5 -5.58 26.30 16.19
N THR A 6 -4.47 26.57 16.90
CA THR A 6 -4.43 27.67 17.87
C THR A 6 -2.99 27.99 18.28
N ASN A 7 -2.65 29.28 18.14
CA ASN A 7 -1.52 30.00 18.73
C ASN A 7 -0.13 29.86 18.09
N LEU A 8 0.05 30.49 16.93
CA LEU A 8 1.27 31.22 16.61
C LEU A 8 0.88 32.67 16.31
N LYS A 9 0.80 33.48 17.37
CA LYS A 9 0.76 34.95 17.26
C LYS A 9 2.04 35.38 16.54
N MET A 10 1.85 36.06 15.41
CA MET A 10 2.89 36.79 14.70
C MET A 10 3.51 37.83 15.64
N GLY A 11 4.71 37.53 16.13
CA GLY A 11 5.66 38.52 16.59
C GLY A 11 6.64 38.76 15.45
N CYS A 12 6.45 39.85 14.70
CA CYS A 12 7.45 40.41 13.82
C CYS A 12 8.63 40.89 14.69
N GLY A 13 9.55 39.98 14.98
CA GLY A 13 10.85 40.29 15.57
C GLY A 13 11.91 39.90 14.57
N CYS A 14 12.44 40.86 13.82
CA CYS A 14 13.61 40.70 12.98
C CYS A 14 14.78 40.21 13.85
N LEU A 15 15.04 38.91 13.84
CA LEU A 15 16.30 38.36 14.35
C LEU A 15 17.42 38.76 13.37
N PRO A 16 18.52 39.37 13.86
CA PRO A 16 19.55 39.94 13.01
C PRO A 16 20.29 38.85 12.23
N LEU A 17 20.47 39.12 10.94
CA LEU A 17 21.26 38.35 9.99
C LEU A 17 22.74 38.35 10.40
N GLN A 18 23.14 37.41 11.25
CA GLN A 18 24.55 37.12 11.49
C GLN A 18 24.81 35.62 11.42
N ASN A 19 25.70 35.25 10.49
CA ASN A 19 26.35 33.95 10.27
C ASN A 19 25.70 32.91 9.31
N CYS A 20 25.22 33.35 8.14
CA CYS A 20 25.05 32.46 6.97
C CYS A 20 26.25 32.50 6.00
N ALA A 21 27.48 32.53 6.52
CA ALA A 21 28.71 32.44 5.73
C ALA A 21 29.15 30.97 5.65
N GLY A 22 28.64 30.21 4.67
CA GLY A 22 29.14 28.85 4.45
C GLY A 22 28.28 27.92 3.59
N ILE A 23 27.03 28.27 3.26
CA ILE A 23 26.22 27.42 2.39
C ILE A 23 26.50 27.83 0.93
N PRO A 24 27.18 27.01 0.11
CA PRO A 24 27.35 27.33 -1.30
C PRO A 24 25.97 27.51 -1.94
N ARG A 25 25.77 28.62 -2.66
CA ARG A 25 24.56 28.91 -3.43
C ARG A 25 24.44 27.88 -4.56
N THR A 26 23.94 26.70 -4.23
CA THR A 26 23.76 25.62 -5.19
C THR A 26 22.67 25.98 -6.19
N CYS A 27 22.98 25.82 -7.48
CA CYS A 27 22.12 26.21 -8.58
C CYS A 27 20.75 25.50 -8.48
N PRO A 28 19.61 26.19 -8.72
CA PRO A 28 18.27 25.60 -8.65
C PRO A 28 18.12 24.32 -9.49
N MET A 29 18.84 24.25 -10.62
CA MET A 29 18.88 23.10 -11.53
C MET A 29 19.48 21.85 -10.87
N GLN A 30 20.58 22.00 -10.12
CA GLN A 30 21.23 20.87 -9.41
C GLN A 30 20.34 20.32 -8.29
N LYS A 31 19.62 21.19 -7.58
CA LYS A 31 18.65 20.78 -6.56
C LYS A 31 17.50 19.98 -7.18
N ARG A 32 16.96 20.46 -8.31
CA ARG A 32 15.86 19.79 -9.03
C ARG A 32 16.28 18.42 -9.57
N ASN A 33 17.48 18.31 -10.15
CA ASN A 33 18.00 17.03 -10.63
C ASN A 33 18.29 16.03 -9.51
N CYS A 34 18.79 16.50 -8.36
CA CYS A 34 18.98 15.67 -7.17
C CYS A 34 17.63 15.12 -6.66
N VAL A 35 16.60 15.96 -6.54
CA VAL A 35 15.24 15.53 -6.16
C VAL A 35 14.65 14.53 -7.16
N LEU A 36 14.81 14.77 -8.45
CA LEU A 36 14.27 13.88 -9.49
C LEU A 36 14.94 12.51 -9.47
N LYS A 37 16.27 12.45 -9.26
CA LYS A 37 16.98 11.18 -9.06
C LYS A 37 16.50 10.46 -7.81
N LEU A 38 16.26 11.20 -6.72
CA LEU A 38 15.74 10.64 -5.48
C LEU A 38 14.32 10.08 -5.65
N ASP A 39 13.47 10.81 -6.38
CA ASP A 39 12.13 10.37 -6.76
C ASP A 39 12.18 9.09 -7.62
N LEU A 40 13.06 9.03 -8.61
CA LEU A 40 13.24 7.83 -9.43
C LEU A 40 13.74 6.62 -8.63
N LEU A 41 14.51 6.81 -7.56
CA LEU A 41 15.03 5.71 -6.76
C LEU A 41 14.07 5.25 -5.65
N ILE A 42 13.53 6.19 -4.88
CA ILE A 42 12.71 5.89 -3.70
C ILE A 42 11.24 5.73 -4.10
N LEU A 43 10.70 6.67 -4.89
CA LEU A 43 9.28 6.69 -5.19
C LEU A 43 8.92 5.60 -6.20
N VAL A 44 9.68 5.43 -7.28
CA VAL A 44 9.41 4.36 -8.27
C VAL A 44 9.55 2.99 -7.63
N PHE A 45 10.61 2.76 -6.84
CA PHE A 45 10.75 1.51 -6.09
C PHE A 45 9.59 1.30 -5.11
N GLY A 46 9.24 2.33 -4.34
CA GLY A 46 8.14 2.27 -3.38
C GLY A 46 6.83 1.93 -4.07
N CYS A 47 6.48 2.64 -5.15
CA CYS A 47 5.30 2.39 -5.95
C CYS A 47 5.31 0.97 -6.55
N LEU A 48 6.45 0.50 -7.05
CA LEU A 48 6.57 -0.84 -7.63
C LEU A 48 6.42 -1.94 -6.57
N SER A 49 7.08 -1.80 -5.42
CA SER A 49 6.92 -2.72 -4.28
C SER A 49 5.46 -2.77 -3.82
N PHE A 50 4.82 -1.60 -3.64
CA PHE A 50 3.42 -1.53 -3.22
C PHE A 50 2.48 -2.11 -4.28
N PHE A 51 2.73 -1.84 -5.56
CA PHE A 51 2.01 -2.44 -6.68
C PHE A 51 2.09 -3.98 -6.64
N THR A 52 3.29 -4.54 -6.52
CA THR A 52 3.50 -5.99 -6.53
C THR A 52 2.89 -6.66 -5.29
N LYS A 53 2.85 -5.99 -4.14
CA LYS A 53 2.16 -6.51 -2.95
C LYS A 53 0.66 -6.63 -3.12
N TYR A 54 0.01 -5.57 -3.60
CA TYR A 54 -1.43 -5.64 -3.86
C TYR A 54 -1.75 -6.65 -4.96
N LEU A 55 -0.80 -6.88 -5.88
CA LEU A 55 -0.87 -7.97 -6.83
C LEU A 55 -0.87 -9.34 -6.13
N ASP A 56 0.06 -9.61 -5.20
CA ASP A 56 0.11 -10.88 -4.44
C ASP A 56 -1.15 -11.13 -3.59
N GLN A 57 -1.60 -10.11 -2.86
CA GLN A 57 -2.78 -10.23 -1.99
C GLN A 57 -4.04 -10.54 -2.81
N SER A 58 -4.17 -9.92 -3.99
CA SER A 58 -5.30 -10.15 -4.90
C SER A 58 -5.17 -11.50 -5.62
N ALA A 59 -3.95 -11.95 -5.90
CA ALA A 59 -3.69 -13.18 -6.64
C ALA A 59 -4.32 -14.42 -5.98
N ILE A 60 -4.33 -14.55 -4.65
CA ILE A 60 -4.96 -15.71 -4.00
C ILE A 60 -6.47 -15.75 -4.23
N THR A 61 -7.14 -14.60 -4.14
CA THR A 61 -8.60 -14.53 -4.30
C THR A 61 -8.96 -14.84 -5.75
N ASN A 62 -8.19 -14.33 -6.69
CA ASN A 62 -8.38 -14.59 -8.11
C ASN A 62 -8.04 -16.06 -8.47
N ALA A 63 -6.96 -16.62 -7.91
CA ALA A 63 -6.56 -18.02 -8.07
C ALA A 63 -7.61 -19.00 -7.54
N TYR A 64 -8.24 -18.67 -6.40
CA TYR A 64 -9.33 -19.45 -5.82
C TYR A 64 -10.47 -19.66 -6.83
N VAL A 65 -10.89 -18.58 -7.48
CA VAL A 65 -11.95 -18.58 -8.51
C VAL A 65 -11.47 -19.24 -9.80
N SER A 66 -10.19 -19.13 -10.14
CA SER A 66 -9.59 -19.67 -11.36
C SER A 66 -9.21 -21.15 -11.32
N GLY A 67 -9.59 -21.90 -10.29
CA GLY A 67 -9.44 -23.37 -10.27
C GLY A 67 -8.68 -23.95 -9.07
N MET A 68 -8.06 -23.11 -8.23
CA MET A 68 -7.38 -23.57 -7.01
C MET A 68 -8.33 -24.31 -6.06
N LYS A 69 -9.63 -23.97 -6.05
CA LYS A 69 -10.65 -24.70 -5.27
C LYS A 69 -10.76 -26.18 -5.69
N ALA A 70 -10.77 -26.44 -7.00
CA ALA A 70 -10.90 -27.79 -7.54
C ALA A 70 -9.60 -28.58 -7.36
N ASP A 71 -8.45 -27.95 -7.63
CA ASP A 71 -7.14 -28.61 -7.59
C ASP A 71 -6.67 -28.98 -6.17
N LEU A 72 -7.07 -28.21 -5.16
CA LEU A 72 -6.71 -28.48 -3.75
C LEU A 72 -7.87 -29.05 -2.93
N HIS A 73 -9.02 -29.31 -3.56
CA HIS A 73 -10.23 -29.75 -2.90
C HIS A 73 -10.58 -28.85 -1.68
N LEU A 74 -10.56 -27.53 -1.89
CA LEU A 74 -10.86 -26.57 -0.83
C LEU A 74 -12.36 -26.57 -0.51
N HIS A 75 -12.70 -26.76 0.77
CA HIS A 75 -14.08 -26.82 1.26
C HIS A 75 -14.37 -25.74 2.31
N GLY A 76 -15.60 -25.21 2.28
CA GLY A 76 -16.13 -24.29 3.29
C GLY A 76 -15.28 -23.02 3.48
N ASN A 77 -14.88 -22.75 4.73
CA ASN A 77 -14.18 -21.53 5.14
C ASN A 77 -12.65 -21.59 4.98
N GLN A 78 -12.11 -22.61 4.29
CA GLN A 78 -10.66 -22.78 4.18
C GLN A 78 -9.94 -21.61 3.48
N LEU A 79 -10.60 -20.96 2.50
CA LEU A 79 -10.08 -19.73 1.89
C LEU A 79 -9.97 -18.59 2.91
N ASN A 80 -11.01 -18.42 3.73
CA ASN A 80 -11.02 -17.40 4.78
C ASN A 80 -9.90 -17.68 5.81
N TYR A 81 -9.66 -18.94 6.17
CA TYR A 81 -8.54 -19.31 7.03
C TYR A 81 -7.18 -18.96 6.42
N THR A 82 -6.98 -19.16 5.11
CA THR A 82 -5.75 -18.71 4.43
C THR A 82 -5.50 -17.22 4.61
N THR A 83 -6.54 -16.42 4.40
CA THR A 83 -6.48 -14.96 4.54
C THR A 83 -6.25 -14.54 5.99
N ILE A 84 -6.91 -15.20 6.96
CA ILE A 84 -6.75 -14.92 8.39
C ILE A 84 -5.32 -15.23 8.85
N VAL A 85 -4.74 -16.36 8.44
CA VAL A 85 -3.36 -16.73 8.80
C VAL A 85 -2.35 -15.68 8.33
N PHE A 86 -2.53 -15.17 7.10
CA PHE A 86 -1.75 -14.05 6.59
C PHE A 86 -1.88 -12.81 7.49
N TRP A 87 -3.11 -12.37 7.81
CA TRP A 87 -3.32 -11.19 8.65
C TRP A 87 -2.81 -11.35 10.09
N ILE A 88 -2.96 -12.52 10.70
CA ILE A 88 -2.41 -12.81 12.05
C ILE A 88 -0.90 -12.63 12.05
N SER A 89 -0.22 -13.24 11.07
CA SER A 89 1.23 -13.13 10.96
C SER A 89 1.66 -11.68 10.71
N TYR A 90 0.98 -10.98 9.78
CA TYR A 90 1.23 -9.58 9.46
C TYR A 90 1.08 -8.67 10.68
N CYS A 91 -0.01 -8.78 11.43
CA CYS A 91 -0.25 -7.97 12.62
C CYS A 91 0.78 -8.22 13.72
N THR A 92 1.15 -9.49 13.93
CA THR A 92 2.12 -9.89 14.95
C THR A 92 3.52 -9.38 14.61
N SER A 93 3.94 -9.47 13.34
CA SER A 93 5.26 -9.03 12.91
C SER A 93 5.39 -7.53 12.67
N MET A 94 4.28 -6.81 12.45
CA MET A 94 4.30 -5.37 12.17
C MET A 94 5.04 -4.57 13.24
N ILE A 95 4.72 -4.77 14.52
CA ILE A 95 5.36 -4.06 15.64
C ILE A 95 6.87 -4.37 15.74
N PRO A 96 7.30 -5.65 15.83
CA PRO A 96 8.72 -5.97 15.96
C PRO A 96 9.51 -5.63 14.68
N ALA A 97 8.93 -5.78 13.49
CA ALA A 97 9.62 -5.44 12.26
C ALA A 97 9.80 -3.93 12.12
N CYS A 98 8.79 -3.12 12.46
CA CYS A 98 8.91 -1.66 12.51
C CYS A 98 9.99 -1.23 13.50
N TYR A 99 10.04 -1.86 14.67
CA TYR A 99 11.11 -1.65 15.64
C TYR A 99 12.49 -1.98 15.03
N TYR A 100 12.61 -3.13 14.36
CA TYR A 100 13.86 -3.56 13.76
C TYR A 100 14.35 -2.60 12.67
N LEU A 101 13.45 -2.07 11.82
CA LEU A 101 13.78 -1.05 10.82
C LEU A 101 14.37 0.22 11.41
N THR A 102 13.90 0.66 12.59
CA THR A 102 14.46 1.87 13.22
C THR A 102 15.86 1.63 13.78
N ARG A 103 16.18 0.39 14.19
CA ARG A 103 17.48 0.06 14.81
C ARG A 103 18.55 -0.31 13.78
N THR A 104 18.19 -1.07 12.76
CA THR A 104 19.14 -1.60 11.76
C THR A 104 19.10 -0.81 10.45
N ARG A 105 20.03 -1.07 9.53
CA ARG A 105 20.12 -0.32 8.27
C ARG A 105 19.00 -0.76 7.33
N ILE A 106 18.21 0.19 6.87
CA ILE A 106 16.99 -0.08 6.08
C ILE A 106 17.34 -0.66 4.72
N ASN A 107 18.49 -0.25 4.16
CA ASN A 107 19.02 -0.78 2.91
C ASN A 107 19.31 -2.28 2.89
N VAL A 108 19.45 -2.94 4.05
CA VAL A 108 19.68 -4.40 4.13
C VAL A 108 18.41 -5.10 4.55
N VAL A 109 17.70 -4.56 5.54
CA VAL A 109 16.51 -5.21 6.11
C VAL A 109 15.36 -5.22 5.11
N LEU A 110 15.08 -4.09 4.46
CA LEU A 110 13.94 -4.01 3.55
C LEU A 110 14.11 -4.96 2.35
N PRO A 111 15.27 -4.99 1.65
CA PRO A 111 15.48 -5.96 0.58
C PRO A 111 15.52 -7.42 1.06
N ALA A 112 16.04 -7.71 2.25
CA ALA A 112 16.03 -9.08 2.79
C ALA A 112 14.60 -9.58 3.08
N LEU A 113 13.75 -8.71 3.62
CA LEU A 113 12.33 -9.02 3.84
C LEU A 113 11.58 -9.19 2.52
N GLU A 114 11.83 -8.33 1.53
CA GLU A 114 11.27 -8.44 0.17
C GLU A 114 11.72 -9.73 -0.55
N ALA A 115 12.98 -10.12 -0.39
CA ALA A 115 13.50 -11.38 -0.94
C ALA A 115 12.88 -12.60 -0.27
N GLY A 116 12.72 -12.57 1.07
CA GLY A 116 12.01 -13.61 1.82
C GLY A 116 10.55 -13.72 1.38
N TRP A 117 9.86 -12.59 1.28
CA TRP A 117 8.48 -12.52 0.77
C TRP A 117 8.36 -13.15 -0.63
N GLY A 118 9.20 -12.73 -1.58
CA GLY A 118 9.20 -13.29 -2.94
C GLY A 118 9.47 -14.80 -2.98
N LEU A 119 10.38 -15.30 -2.14
CA LEU A 119 10.67 -16.73 -2.02
C LEU A 119 9.46 -17.54 -1.54
N PHE A 120 8.77 -17.08 -0.49
CA PHE A 120 7.60 -17.78 0.05
C PHE A 120 6.37 -17.64 -0.85
N THR A 121 6.20 -16.52 -1.55
CA THR A 121 5.17 -16.38 -2.58
C THR A 121 5.42 -17.38 -3.72
N PHE A 122 6.66 -17.53 -4.16
CA PHE A 122 7.01 -18.51 -5.18
C PHE A 122 6.77 -19.95 -4.70
N GLY A 123 7.06 -20.22 -3.43
CA GLY A 123 6.70 -21.49 -2.76
C GLY A 123 5.20 -21.80 -2.76
N CYS A 124 4.32 -20.79 -2.80
CA CYS A 124 2.86 -21.01 -2.90
C CYS A 124 2.46 -21.65 -4.23
N ALA A 125 3.18 -21.40 -5.32
CA ALA A 125 2.85 -21.95 -6.65
C ALA A 125 3.06 -23.48 -6.71
N TRP A 126 3.97 -24.02 -5.89
CA TRP A 126 4.24 -25.45 -5.78
C TRP A 126 3.46 -26.17 -4.67
N ALA A 127 2.60 -25.45 -3.95
CA ALA A 127 1.83 -26.06 -2.88
C ALA A 127 0.80 -27.07 -3.43
N GLN A 128 0.92 -28.32 -2.98
CA GLN A 128 -0.01 -29.40 -3.33
C GLN A 128 -1.15 -29.57 -2.31
N ASN A 129 -0.98 -29.01 -1.11
CA ASN A 129 -1.90 -29.16 0.01
C ASN A 129 -2.28 -27.81 0.61
N VAL A 130 -3.50 -27.72 1.17
CA VAL A 130 -4.02 -26.52 1.84
C VAL A 130 -3.15 -26.11 3.03
N GLN A 131 -2.64 -27.07 3.78
CA GLN A 131 -1.76 -26.82 4.94
C GLN A 131 -0.43 -26.17 4.52
N THR A 132 0.14 -26.56 3.39
CA THR A 132 1.35 -25.94 2.84
C THR A 132 1.07 -24.49 2.47
N ILE A 133 -0.11 -24.19 1.93
CA ILE A 133 -0.51 -22.81 1.62
C ILE A 133 -0.66 -21.98 2.89
N TYR A 134 -1.23 -22.53 3.96
CA TYR A 134 -1.31 -21.84 5.25
C TYR A 134 0.09 -21.50 5.79
N ALA A 135 1.02 -22.47 5.75
CA ALA A 135 2.40 -22.24 6.19
C ALA A 135 3.11 -21.17 5.34
N MET A 136 3.01 -21.26 4.01
CA MET A 136 3.62 -20.26 3.13
C MET A 136 3.01 -18.87 3.36
N ARG A 137 1.69 -18.77 3.50
CA ARG A 137 1.00 -17.49 3.75
C ARG A 137 1.34 -16.86 5.10
N PHE A 138 1.62 -17.68 6.10
CA PHE A 138 2.16 -17.21 7.38
C PHE A 138 3.52 -16.54 7.18
N PHE A 139 4.46 -17.17 6.47
CA PHE A 139 5.78 -16.58 6.22
C PHE A 139 5.74 -15.36 5.30
N VAL A 140 4.87 -15.37 4.29
CA VAL A 140 4.59 -14.20 3.43
C VAL A 140 4.15 -13.01 4.29
N GLY A 141 3.17 -13.19 5.18
CA GLY A 141 2.69 -12.10 6.04
C GLY A 141 3.73 -11.60 7.04
N LEU A 142 4.56 -12.49 7.59
CA LEU A 142 5.70 -12.10 8.43
C LEU A 142 6.66 -11.16 7.69
N CYS A 143 7.06 -11.52 6.46
CA CYS A 143 8.01 -10.75 5.66
C CYS A 143 7.41 -9.46 5.10
N GLU A 144 6.14 -9.45 4.70
CA GLU A 144 5.50 -8.32 4.02
C GLU A 144 5.17 -7.15 4.97
N SER A 145 4.95 -7.46 6.25
CA SER A 145 4.42 -6.56 7.29
C SER A 145 5.09 -5.19 7.41
N CYS A 146 6.39 -5.12 7.14
CA CYS A 146 7.18 -3.92 7.41
C CYS A 146 7.44 -3.05 6.19
N SER A 147 7.10 -3.53 4.99
CA SER A 147 7.57 -2.85 3.80
C SER A 147 6.77 -1.56 3.50
N PHE A 148 5.47 -1.48 3.84
CA PHE A 148 4.73 -0.21 3.80
C PHE A 148 5.36 0.84 4.73
N THR A 149 5.56 0.49 6.00
CA THR A 149 6.15 1.38 7.00
C THR A 149 7.59 1.75 6.67
N GLY A 150 8.34 0.83 6.06
CA GLY A 150 9.73 1.07 5.63
C GLY A 150 9.83 2.08 4.49
N VAL A 151 8.96 1.99 3.49
CA VAL A 151 8.93 2.95 2.38
C VAL A 151 8.49 4.33 2.88
N ILE A 152 7.43 4.40 3.69
CA ILE A 152 6.97 5.69 4.27
C ILE A 152 8.05 6.31 5.16
N TYR A 153 8.76 5.50 5.94
CA TYR A 153 9.89 5.98 6.75
C TYR A 153 11.04 6.51 5.88
N ALA A 154 11.35 5.85 4.77
CA ALA A 154 12.35 6.34 3.83
C ALA A 154 11.92 7.67 3.19
N ILE A 155 10.67 7.79 2.76
CA ILE A 155 10.11 9.05 2.22
C ILE A 155 10.20 10.15 3.29
N GLY A 156 9.78 9.87 4.53
CA GLY A 156 9.87 10.84 5.63
C GLY A 156 11.30 11.28 5.98
N SER A 157 12.30 10.44 5.67
CA SER A 157 13.71 10.74 5.96
C SER A 157 14.41 11.54 4.87
N TRP A 158 13.95 11.43 3.63
CA TRP A 158 14.62 11.99 2.44
C TRP A 158 13.96 13.27 1.90
N TYR A 159 12.70 13.53 2.26
CA TYR A 159 11.91 14.64 1.71
C TYR A 159 11.50 15.68 2.76
N LYS A 160 11.22 16.90 2.30
CA LYS A 160 10.72 17.99 3.16
C LYS A 160 9.23 17.81 3.45
N PRO A 161 8.70 18.35 4.57
CA PRO A 161 7.26 18.26 4.90
C PRO A 161 6.30 18.68 3.77
N GLY A 162 6.60 19.76 3.05
CA GLY A 162 5.79 20.22 1.91
C GLY A 162 5.93 19.38 0.63
N GLU A 163 6.93 18.49 0.57
CA GLU A 163 7.22 17.60 -0.56
C GLU A 163 6.62 16.20 -0.36
N ILE A 164 6.33 15.79 0.88
CA ILE A 164 5.90 14.43 1.24
C ILE A 164 4.46 14.15 0.76
N GLY A 165 3.52 15.08 0.94
CA GLY A 165 2.09 14.83 0.70
C GLY A 165 1.79 14.29 -0.71
N ARG A 166 2.30 14.96 -1.75
CA ARG A 166 2.11 14.54 -3.15
C ARG A 166 2.75 13.18 -3.47
N ARG A 167 3.90 12.89 -2.85
CA ARG A 167 4.62 11.63 -3.07
C ARG A 167 3.93 10.45 -2.40
N VAL A 168 3.40 10.67 -1.20
CA VAL A 168 2.58 9.69 -0.48
C VAL A 168 1.29 9.41 -1.25
N ALA A 169 0.63 10.44 -1.79
CA ALA A 169 -0.55 10.25 -2.65
C ALA A 169 -0.25 9.39 -3.89
N LEU A 170 0.86 9.64 -4.59
CA LEU A 170 1.31 8.80 -5.72
C LEU A 170 1.58 7.36 -5.30
N PHE A 171 2.20 7.16 -4.13
CA PHE A 171 2.43 5.83 -3.56
C PHE A 171 1.13 5.09 -3.28
N TYR A 172 0.10 5.76 -2.72
CA TYR A 172 -1.20 5.14 -2.45
C TYR A 172 -1.95 4.73 -3.72
N ILE A 173 -1.81 5.47 -4.83
CA ILE A 173 -2.43 5.12 -6.12
C ILE A 173 -1.87 3.80 -6.69
N ALA A 174 -0.66 3.40 -6.31
CA ALA A 174 -0.06 2.15 -6.78
C ALA A 174 -0.81 0.89 -6.30
N ALA A 175 -1.49 0.95 -5.14
CA ALA A 175 -2.27 -0.18 -4.60
C ALA A 175 -3.48 -0.60 -5.49
N PRO A 176 -4.42 0.30 -5.81
CA PRO A 176 -5.55 -0.06 -6.67
C PRO A 176 -5.09 -0.42 -8.09
N LEU A 177 -4.00 0.18 -8.58
CA LEU A 177 -3.39 -0.23 -9.85
C LEU A 177 -2.87 -1.68 -9.80
N GLY A 178 -2.16 -2.06 -8.73
CA GLY A 178 -1.68 -3.44 -8.53
C GLY A 178 -2.81 -4.46 -8.51
N THR A 179 -3.87 -4.15 -7.78
CA THR A 179 -5.10 -4.98 -7.71
C THR A 179 -5.75 -5.14 -9.08
N MET A 180 -5.85 -4.04 -9.85
CA MET A 180 -6.44 -4.03 -11.19
C MET A 180 -5.65 -4.92 -12.16
N PHE A 181 -4.32 -4.76 -12.19
CA PHE A 181 -3.44 -5.57 -13.03
C PHE A 181 -3.46 -7.05 -12.64
N ALA A 182 -3.57 -7.37 -11.35
CA ALA A 182 -3.68 -8.76 -10.87
C ALA A 182 -4.88 -9.50 -11.46
N GLY A 183 -6.04 -8.83 -11.59
CA GLY A 183 -7.24 -9.41 -12.20
C GLY A 183 -7.05 -9.72 -13.69
N TYR A 184 -6.47 -8.78 -14.44
CA TYR A 184 -6.16 -8.99 -15.87
C TYR A 184 -5.11 -10.08 -16.08
N LEU A 185 -4.06 -10.07 -15.26
CA LEU A 185 -2.96 -11.03 -15.33
C LEU A 185 -3.46 -12.45 -15.02
N GLN A 186 -4.32 -12.62 -14.02
CA GLN A 186 -4.96 -13.90 -13.72
C GLN A 186 -5.92 -14.34 -14.84
N SER A 187 -6.71 -13.40 -15.40
CA SER A 187 -7.61 -13.70 -16.52
C SER A 187 -6.85 -14.18 -17.76
N ALA A 188 -5.76 -13.49 -18.11
CA ALA A 188 -4.86 -13.88 -19.20
C ALA A 188 -4.14 -15.21 -18.93
N ALA A 189 -3.74 -15.46 -17.67
CA ALA A 189 -3.15 -16.72 -17.25
C ALA A 189 -4.14 -17.89 -17.36
N TYR A 190 -5.40 -17.67 -17.00
CA TYR A 190 -6.45 -18.66 -17.13
C TYR A 190 -6.77 -18.94 -18.61
N THR A 191 -6.89 -17.93 -19.46
CA THR A 191 -7.23 -18.15 -20.88
C THR A 191 -6.09 -18.73 -21.70
N ASN A 192 -4.86 -18.32 -21.45
CA ASN A 192 -3.71 -18.68 -22.29
C ASN A 192 -2.80 -19.76 -21.68
N LEU A 193 -2.80 -19.97 -20.36
CA LEU A 193 -1.89 -20.92 -19.71
C LEU A 193 -2.61 -22.11 -19.05
N ASN A 194 -3.94 -22.22 -19.16
CA ASN A 194 -4.63 -23.46 -18.76
C ASN A 194 -4.20 -24.62 -19.68
N HIS A 195 -3.78 -25.72 -19.07
CA HIS A 195 -3.31 -26.96 -19.72
C HIS A 195 -1.99 -26.88 -20.50
N ILE A 196 -1.33 -25.72 -20.57
CA ILE A 196 0.03 -25.66 -21.10
C ILE A 196 0.99 -26.23 -20.04
N TYR A 197 1.72 -27.30 -20.38
CA TYR A 197 2.57 -28.11 -19.48
C TYR A 197 1.85 -28.93 -18.40
N GLY A 198 0.54 -29.15 -18.51
CA GLY A 198 -0.22 -29.96 -17.55
C GLY A 198 -0.41 -29.32 -16.17
N LEU A 199 -0.10 -28.03 -16.02
CA LEU A 199 -0.34 -27.24 -14.81
C LEU A 199 -1.57 -26.34 -14.99
N ALA A 200 -2.34 -26.16 -13.92
CA ALA A 200 -3.47 -25.23 -13.92
C ALA A 200 -2.98 -23.79 -14.01
N GLY A 201 -3.76 -22.91 -14.64
CA GLY A 201 -3.41 -21.51 -14.91
C GLY A 201 -2.94 -20.72 -13.68
N TRP A 202 -3.44 -21.07 -12.49
CA TRP A 202 -3.09 -20.45 -11.21
C TRP A 202 -1.75 -20.92 -10.60
N ARG A 203 -1.23 -22.10 -10.98
CA ARG A 203 0.06 -22.63 -10.49
C ARG A 203 1.26 -22.07 -11.24
N ASN A 204 1.05 -21.24 -12.26
CA ASN A 204 2.12 -20.83 -13.14
C ASN A 204 3.12 -19.89 -12.44
N PRO A 205 4.39 -20.34 -12.24
CA PRO A 205 5.40 -19.58 -11.50
C PRO A 205 5.88 -18.31 -12.24
N LYS A 206 5.52 -18.14 -13.52
CA LYS A 206 5.97 -17.01 -14.37
C LYS A 206 5.26 -15.69 -14.08
N LEU A 207 4.17 -15.71 -13.30
CA LEU A 207 3.35 -14.53 -12.99
C LEU A 207 3.78 -13.83 -11.70
N THR A 208 4.57 -14.51 -10.86
CA THR A 208 5.20 -13.90 -9.69
C THR A 208 6.43 -13.11 -10.16
N TYR A 209 6.19 -11.89 -10.63
CA TYR A 209 7.25 -10.94 -10.91
C TYR A 209 8.01 -10.67 -9.61
N THR A 210 9.21 -11.25 -9.49
CA THR A 210 10.22 -10.85 -8.49
C THR A 210 10.78 -9.48 -8.85
N SER A 211 9.95 -8.44 -8.84
CA SER A 211 10.39 -7.06 -8.91
C SER A 211 10.94 -6.67 -7.54
N GLY A 212 12.17 -7.08 -7.21
CA GLY A 212 12.66 -6.86 -5.85
C GLY A 212 14.14 -7.08 -5.59
N PHE A 213 15.01 -6.99 -6.61
CA PHE A 213 16.47 -7.05 -6.40
C PHE A 213 17.21 -5.77 -6.82
N ILE A 214 16.50 -4.65 -6.95
CA ILE A 214 17.14 -3.36 -7.25
C ILE A 214 17.31 -2.60 -5.93
N ALA A 215 18.56 -2.29 -5.59
CA ALA A 215 19.01 -1.85 -4.27
C ALA A 215 18.26 -0.60 -3.76
N PHE A 216 17.57 -0.75 -2.61
CA PHE A 216 16.90 0.34 -1.91
C PHE A 216 17.91 1.29 -1.25
N PRO A 217 17.80 2.63 -1.45
CA PRO A 217 18.69 3.59 -0.79
C PRO A 217 18.43 3.65 0.73
N ASP A 218 19.51 3.70 1.52
CA ASP A 218 19.44 3.81 2.99
C ASP A 218 18.98 5.21 3.44
N VAL A 219 18.80 5.41 4.75
CA VAL A 219 18.50 6.72 5.36
C VAL A 219 19.68 7.70 5.15
N PRO A 220 19.44 8.98 4.82
CA PRO A 220 20.50 9.94 4.43
C PRO A 220 21.53 10.21 5.53
N HIS A 221 21.16 9.99 6.80
CA HIS A 221 22.03 10.19 7.97
C HIS A 221 22.93 8.98 8.31
N ARG A 222 22.72 7.80 7.71
CA ARG A 222 23.51 6.58 8.05
C ARG A 222 24.46 6.13 6.95
N SER A 223 24.06 6.21 5.69
CA SER A 223 24.89 5.72 4.58
C SER A 223 24.60 6.46 3.30
N LYS A 224 25.67 6.75 2.55
CA LYS A 224 25.58 7.22 1.17
C LYS A 224 24.90 6.13 0.31
N PRO A 225 23.81 6.43 -0.42
CA PRO A 225 23.24 5.50 -1.38
C PRO A 225 24.24 5.22 -2.51
N ARG A 226 24.32 3.96 -2.96
CA ARG A 226 25.23 3.52 -4.04
C ARG A 226 25.08 4.33 -5.33
N PHE A 227 23.89 4.89 -5.58
CA PHE A 227 23.52 5.60 -6.80
C PHE A 227 23.66 7.13 -6.74
N LEU A 228 23.95 7.71 -5.57
CA LEU A 228 24.13 9.15 -5.42
C LEU A 228 25.62 9.50 -5.37
N THR A 229 26.02 10.60 -6.00
CA THR A 229 27.38 11.13 -5.83
C THR A 229 27.56 11.75 -4.42
N THR A 230 28.79 11.87 -3.92
CA THR A 230 29.08 12.50 -2.62
C THR A 230 28.53 13.92 -2.56
N ALA A 231 28.75 14.71 -3.61
CA ALA A 231 28.25 16.08 -3.72
C ALA A 231 26.70 16.16 -3.69
N GLU A 232 25.99 15.22 -4.33
CA GLU A 232 24.52 15.17 -4.29
C GLU A 232 23.99 14.71 -2.92
N HIS A 233 24.70 13.81 -2.25
CA HIS A 233 24.36 13.35 -0.91
C HIS A 233 24.50 14.46 0.14
N ASP A 234 25.56 15.24 0.07
CA ASP A 234 25.79 16.38 0.98
C ASP A 234 24.79 17.51 0.70
N LEU A 235 24.40 17.69 -0.58
CA LEU A 235 23.31 18.58 -0.96
C LEU A 235 21.95 18.09 -0.43
N ALA A 236 21.70 16.79 -0.40
CA ALA A 236 20.47 16.23 0.17
C ALA A 236 20.42 16.40 1.70
N ASN A 237 21.54 16.14 2.39
CA ASN A 237 21.64 16.31 3.84
C ASN A 237 21.52 17.77 4.26
N SER A 238 22.18 18.70 3.57
CA SER A 238 22.06 20.14 3.83
C SER A 238 20.64 20.71 3.58
N ARG A 239 19.79 20.01 2.83
CA ARG A 239 18.36 20.38 2.68
C ARG A 239 17.50 19.96 3.86
N LEU A 240 17.96 19.01 4.66
CA LEU A 240 17.23 18.36 5.74
C LEU A 240 17.72 18.80 7.14
N THR A 241 18.91 19.41 7.22
CA THR A 241 19.47 20.01 8.44
C THR A 241 18.50 21.06 9.01
N GLY A 242 18.01 20.81 10.24
CA GLY A 242 17.08 21.69 10.95
C GLY A 242 15.58 21.43 10.73
N LEU A 243 15.22 20.54 9.79
CA LEU A 243 13.81 20.21 9.49
C LEU A 243 13.40 18.79 9.90
N THR A 244 14.37 17.90 10.10
CA THR A 244 14.13 16.48 10.38
C THR A 244 14.40 16.17 11.84
N ALA A 245 13.52 15.40 12.50
CA ALA A 245 13.69 15.00 13.89
C ALA A 245 15.01 14.23 14.09
N PRO A 246 15.75 14.42 15.21
CA PRO A 246 17.01 13.73 15.45
C PRO A 246 16.84 12.21 15.41
N SER A 247 17.79 11.53 14.78
CA SER A 247 17.72 10.12 14.35
C SER A 247 17.80 9.06 15.46
N GLN A 248 17.52 9.40 16.72
CA GLN A 248 17.74 8.49 17.84
C GLN A 248 16.64 8.65 18.90
N LEU A 249 15.46 8.06 18.67
CA LEU A 249 14.60 7.70 19.81
C LEU A 249 15.31 6.58 20.57
N LYS A 250 15.99 6.92 21.67
CA LYS A 250 16.40 5.93 22.67
C LYS A 250 15.13 5.40 23.31
N ILE A 251 14.79 4.15 23.00
CA ILE A 251 13.54 3.55 23.44
C ILE A 251 13.63 3.26 24.94
N SER A 252 12.88 4.02 25.74
CA SER A 252 12.58 3.67 27.13
C SER A 252 11.23 2.94 27.19
N ARG A 253 11.09 1.98 28.11
CA ARG A 253 9.79 1.32 28.41
C ARG A 253 8.69 2.33 28.75
N ASP A 254 9.07 3.53 29.17
CA ASP A 254 8.17 4.65 29.45
C ASP A 254 7.38 5.11 28.21
N ILE A 255 7.90 4.91 27.00
CA ILE A 255 7.20 5.30 25.76
C ILE A 255 5.94 4.44 25.57
N PHE A 256 6.04 3.13 25.79
CA PHE A 256 4.88 2.23 25.68
C PHE A 256 3.80 2.60 26.70
N LYS A 257 4.20 2.89 27.94
CA LYS A 257 3.27 3.36 28.98
C LYS A 257 2.63 4.69 28.59
N ARG A 258 3.42 5.63 28.02
CA ARG A 258 2.93 6.95 27.60
C ARG A 258 1.95 6.89 26.43
N VAL A 259 2.20 6.01 25.46
CA VAL A 259 1.33 5.84 24.28
C VAL A 259 0.04 5.13 24.66
N LEU A 260 0.12 4.01 25.38
CA LEU A 260 -1.05 3.20 25.74
C LEU A 260 -1.92 3.81 26.85
N ALA A 261 -1.37 4.71 27.67
CA ALA A 261 -2.15 5.43 28.69
C ALA A 261 -2.96 6.60 28.12
N ARG A 262 -2.66 7.07 26.90
CA ARG A 262 -3.37 8.22 26.29
C ARG A 262 -4.58 7.74 25.50
N TRP A 263 -5.75 8.29 25.81
CA TRP A 263 -7.00 8.02 25.09
C TRP A 263 -6.93 8.25 23.57
N HIS A 264 -6.09 9.19 23.13
CA HIS A 264 -5.82 9.49 21.72
C HIS A 264 -5.43 8.24 20.91
N TRP A 265 -4.69 7.30 21.50
CA TRP A 265 -4.31 6.05 20.83
C TRP A 265 -5.54 5.21 20.49
N TYR A 266 -6.45 5.03 21.45
CA TYR A 266 -7.65 4.23 21.25
C TYR A 266 -8.60 4.87 20.24
N ILE A 267 -8.74 6.20 20.23
CA ILE A 267 -9.53 6.89 19.20
C ILE A 267 -8.90 6.75 17.82
N PHE A 268 -7.57 6.88 17.72
CA PHE A 268 -6.89 6.71 16.44
C PHE A 268 -7.08 5.28 15.90
N VAL A 269 -6.90 4.26 16.75
CA VAL A 269 -7.14 2.86 16.40
C VAL A 269 -8.60 2.63 16.01
N ALA A 270 -9.56 3.09 16.81
CA ALA A 270 -10.98 2.94 16.52
C ALA A 270 -11.38 3.62 15.20
N GLN A 271 -10.90 4.84 14.96
CA GLN A 271 -11.15 5.58 13.72
C GLN A 271 -10.54 4.86 12.50
N TRP A 272 -9.34 4.29 12.65
CA TRP A 272 -8.71 3.49 11.59
C TRP A 272 -9.47 2.20 11.32
N THR A 273 -9.90 1.48 12.36
CA THR A 273 -10.71 0.26 12.23
C THR A 273 -12.02 0.55 11.51
N LEU A 274 -12.74 1.61 11.91
CA LEU A 274 -13.98 2.01 11.25
C LEU A 274 -13.76 2.34 9.78
N LEU A 275 -12.68 3.04 9.44
CA LEU A 275 -12.36 3.37 8.05
C LEU A 275 -12.12 2.11 7.19
N ASN A 276 -11.41 1.11 7.72
CA ASN A 276 -11.13 -0.14 7.00
C ASN A 276 -12.36 -1.04 6.86
N GLN A 277 -13.26 -1.08 7.86
CA GLN A 277 -14.50 -1.86 7.77
C GLN A 277 -15.47 -1.31 6.72
N ASN A 278 -15.48 0.01 6.52
CA ASN A 278 -16.26 0.64 5.47
C ASN A 278 -15.67 0.41 4.05
N ALA A 279 -14.52 -0.26 3.92
CA ALA A 279 -13.79 -0.43 2.65
C ALA A 279 -14.00 -1.78 1.93
N GLN A 280 -14.74 -2.72 2.50
CA GLN A 280 -14.67 -4.11 2.05
C GLN A 280 -15.64 -4.50 0.92
N ALA A 281 -16.66 -3.70 0.60
CA ALA A 281 -17.67 -4.09 -0.39
C ALA A 281 -17.10 -4.33 -1.80
N SER A 282 -16.06 -3.59 -2.18
CA SER A 282 -15.42 -3.64 -3.51
C SER A 282 -14.35 -4.73 -3.65
N GLY A 283 -13.98 -5.42 -2.57
CA GLY A 283 -12.94 -6.45 -2.56
C GLY A 283 -13.49 -7.87 -2.75
N MET A 284 -13.24 -8.74 -1.78
CA MET A 284 -13.65 -10.15 -1.80
C MET A 284 -15.16 -10.39 -2.07
N PRO A 285 -16.11 -9.58 -1.55
CA PRO A 285 -17.52 -9.74 -1.84
C PRO A 285 -17.84 -9.62 -3.33
N PHE A 286 -17.21 -8.68 -4.04
CA PHE A 286 -17.48 -8.45 -5.46
C PHE A 286 -16.93 -9.59 -6.34
N ASN A 287 -15.81 -10.22 -5.97
CA ASN A 287 -15.32 -11.43 -6.63
C ASN A 287 -16.26 -12.64 -6.39
N SER A 288 -16.77 -12.77 -5.16
CA SER A 288 -17.57 -13.93 -4.75
C SER A 288 -18.96 -13.98 -5.40
N TYR A 289 -19.57 -12.81 -5.69
CA TYR A 289 -20.92 -12.75 -6.25
C TYR A 289 -21.02 -13.32 -7.68
N PRO A 290 -20.19 -12.88 -8.66
CA PRO A 290 -20.15 -13.48 -9.98
C PRO A 290 -19.67 -14.95 -9.95
N SER A 291 -18.78 -15.31 -9.02
CA SER A 291 -18.34 -16.70 -8.83
C SER A 291 -19.48 -17.64 -8.43
N ALA A 292 -20.50 -17.14 -7.73
CA ALA A 292 -21.67 -17.93 -7.31
C ALA A 292 -22.68 -18.15 -8.44
N LYS A 293 -22.51 -17.50 -9.60
CA LYS A 293 -23.40 -17.59 -10.77
C LYS A 293 -22.62 -18.03 -12.02
N PRO A 294 -22.16 -19.29 -12.06
CA PRO A 294 -21.37 -19.81 -13.19
C PRO A 294 -22.12 -19.80 -14.53
N ASP A 295 -23.45 -19.84 -14.51
CA ASP A 295 -24.29 -19.82 -15.71
C ASP A 295 -24.33 -18.43 -16.40
N LEU A 296 -24.02 -17.36 -15.66
CA LEU A 296 -24.10 -15.97 -16.13
C LEU A 296 -22.72 -15.34 -16.34
N TYR A 297 -21.70 -15.75 -15.57
CA TYR A 297 -20.37 -15.16 -15.61
C TYR A 297 -19.29 -16.22 -15.86
N SER A 298 -18.53 -16.03 -16.94
CA SER A 298 -17.31 -16.79 -17.18
C SER A 298 -16.22 -16.41 -16.17
N VAL A 299 -15.31 -17.34 -15.87
CA VAL A 299 -14.17 -17.11 -14.95
C VAL A 299 -13.34 -15.87 -15.33
N SER A 300 -13.26 -15.55 -16.62
CA SER A 300 -12.62 -14.31 -17.11
C SER A 300 -13.40 -13.06 -16.67
N ARG A 301 -14.72 -13.04 -16.81
CA ARG A 301 -15.58 -11.92 -16.34
C ARG A 301 -15.57 -11.76 -14.83
N VAL A 302 -15.48 -12.85 -14.08
CA VAL A 302 -15.39 -12.78 -12.61
C VAL A 302 -14.14 -12.00 -12.17
N ASN A 303 -13.02 -12.15 -12.89
CA ASN A 303 -11.77 -11.45 -12.59
C ASN A 303 -11.69 -10.04 -13.18
N THR A 304 -12.42 -9.73 -14.26
CA THR A 304 -12.37 -8.41 -14.94
C THR A 304 -13.45 -7.45 -14.51
N LEU A 305 -14.60 -7.89 -13.98
CA LEU A 305 -15.64 -6.97 -13.50
C LEU A 305 -15.18 -6.14 -12.29
N PRO A 306 -14.46 -6.70 -11.31
CA PRO A 306 -13.93 -5.95 -10.16
C PRO A 306 -12.89 -4.92 -10.53
N THR A 307 -12.18 -5.11 -11.66
CA THR A 307 -11.20 -4.11 -12.11
C THR A 307 -11.86 -2.78 -12.47
N ILE A 308 -13.13 -2.78 -12.89
CA ILE A 308 -13.90 -1.56 -13.16
C ILE A 308 -14.08 -0.73 -11.89
N ALA A 309 -14.43 -1.38 -10.76
CA ALA A 309 -14.54 -0.69 -9.47
C ALA A 309 -13.19 -0.12 -9.01
N THR A 310 -12.09 -0.85 -9.23
CA THR A 310 -10.74 -0.34 -8.93
C THR A 310 -10.33 0.83 -9.83
N ALA A 311 -10.77 0.86 -11.10
CA ALA A 311 -10.53 1.99 -11.99
C ALA A 311 -11.27 3.25 -11.53
N VAL A 312 -12.54 3.10 -11.12
CA VAL A 312 -13.32 4.19 -10.48
C VAL A 312 -12.61 4.68 -9.21
N SER A 313 -12.02 3.78 -8.42
CA SER A 313 -11.23 4.13 -7.25
C SER A 313 -10.00 4.98 -7.60
N VAL A 314 -9.24 4.62 -8.64
CA VAL A 314 -8.08 5.40 -9.10
C VAL A 314 -8.50 6.79 -9.57
N ILE A 315 -9.53 6.88 -10.39
CA ILE A 315 -10.03 8.17 -10.91
C ILE A 315 -10.52 9.05 -9.75
N SER A 316 -11.31 8.47 -8.84
CA SER A 316 -11.81 9.18 -7.65
C SER A 316 -10.68 9.66 -6.76
N ALA A 317 -9.63 8.84 -6.59
CA ALA A 317 -8.42 9.22 -5.88
C ALA A 317 -7.73 10.42 -6.55
N VAL A 318 -7.40 10.34 -7.84
CA VAL A 318 -6.70 11.43 -8.55
C VAL A 318 -7.52 12.72 -8.54
N VAL A 319 -8.82 12.64 -8.81
CA VAL A 319 -9.72 13.81 -8.79
C VAL A 319 -9.78 14.41 -7.39
N ALA A 320 -9.92 13.59 -6.35
CA ALA A 320 -9.91 14.06 -4.97
C ALA A 320 -8.57 14.73 -4.63
N GLY A 321 -7.44 14.13 -4.98
CA GLY A 321 -6.12 14.74 -4.74
C GLY A 321 -5.95 16.10 -5.42
N VAL A 322 -6.36 16.23 -6.69
CA VAL A 322 -6.26 17.50 -7.43
C VAL A 322 -7.19 18.57 -6.86
N VAL A 323 -8.41 18.19 -6.49
CA VAL A 323 -9.40 19.12 -5.91
C VAL A 323 -8.97 19.55 -4.51
N ALA A 324 -8.45 18.64 -3.69
CA ALA A 324 -7.90 18.93 -2.37
C ALA A 324 -6.72 19.90 -2.45
N ASP A 325 -5.77 19.65 -3.36
CA ASP A 325 -4.61 20.52 -3.58
C ASP A 325 -5.02 21.95 -3.99
N ARG A 326 -6.13 22.11 -4.73
CA ARG A 326 -6.63 23.42 -5.18
C ARG A 326 -7.47 24.16 -4.15
N THR A 327 -8.27 23.44 -3.36
CA THR A 327 -9.24 24.03 -2.43
C THR A 327 -8.74 24.13 -1.00
N GLY A 328 -7.75 23.32 -0.62
CA GLY A 328 -7.25 23.22 0.75
C GLY A 328 -8.27 22.67 1.75
N ARG A 329 -9.45 22.20 1.29
CA ARG A 329 -10.56 21.72 2.14
C ARG A 329 -10.76 20.21 1.98
N PHE A 330 -9.98 19.44 2.71
CA PHE A 330 -10.04 17.97 2.72
C PHE A 330 -11.38 17.43 3.28
N ASP A 331 -11.99 18.14 4.23
CA ASP A 331 -13.18 17.66 4.94
C ASP A 331 -14.41 17.56 4.02
N ILE A 332 -14.64 18.57 3.17
CA ILE A 332 -15.78 18.61 2.25
C ILE A 332 -15.64 17.54 1.17
N LEU A 333 -14.42 17.31 0.71
CA LEU A 333 -14.13 16.32 -0.31
C LEU A 333 -14.31 14.89 0.20
N SER A 334 -13.89 14.62 1.43
CA SER A 334 -14.13 13.33 2.08
C SER A 334 -15.62 13.01 2.23
N LEU A 335 -16.44 14.03 2.56
CA LEU A 335 -17.89 13.90 2.60
C LEU A 335 -18.48 13.65 1.22
N ALA A 336 -18.04 14.40 0.20
CA ALA A 336 -18.52 14.24 -1.17
C ALA A 336 -18.23 12.84 -1.73
N VAL A 337 -17.05 12.27 -1.46
CA VAL A 337 -16.67 10.91 -1.86
C VAL A 337 -17.44 9.85 -1.07
N SER A 338 -17.91 10.15 0.14
CA SER A 338 -18.66 9.21 0.97
C SER A 338 -20.09 8.98 0.51
N ILE A 339 -20.72 9.95 -0.16
CA ILE A 339 -22.12 9.87 -0.59
C ILE A 339 -22.34 8.73 -1.62
N PRO A 340 -21.57 8.63 -2.73
CA PRO A 340 -21.75 7.52 -3.67
C PRO A 340 -21.47 6.17 -3.02
N THR A 341 -20.45 6.07 -2.16
CA THR A 341 -20.15 4.81 -1.44
C THR A 341 -21.33 4.38 -0.56
N LEU A 342 -21.99 5.32 0.12
CA LEU A 342 -23.16 5.04 0.94
C LEU A 342 -24.34 4.54 0.09
N ILE A 343 -24.59 5.17 -1.05
CA ILE A 343 -25.64 4.76 -1.99
C ILE A 343 -25.37 3.34 -2.51
N GLY A 344 -24.14 3.07 -2.96
CA GLY A 344 -23.76 1.73 -3.46
C GLY A 344 -23.91 0.65 -2.38
N THR A 345 -23.51 0.95 -1.14
CA THR A 345 -23.65 0.01 -0.02
C THR A 345 -25.11 -0.20 0.36
N ALA A 346 -25.93 0.85 0.39
CA ALA A 346 -27.36 0.76 0.66
C ALA A 346 -28.08 -0.10 -0.39
N MET A 347 -27.74 0.06 -1.67
CA MET A 347 -28.27 -0.78 -2.75
C MET A 347 -27.88 -2.26 -2.60
N LEU A 348 -26.69 -2.57 -2.09
CA LEU A 348 -26.24 -3.95 -1.87
C LEU A 348 -26.94 -4.66 -0.70
N VAL A 349 -27.46 -3.88 0.27
CA VAL A 349 -28.22 -4.40 1.42
C VAL A 349 -29.66 -4.78 1.02
N VAL A 350 -30.23 -4.11 0.01
CA VAL A 350 -31.58 -4.44 -0.48
C VAL A 350 -31.55 -5.81 -1.16
N TRP A 351 -32.45 -6.69 -0.73
CA TRP A 351 -32.49 -8.09 -1.19
C TRP A 351 -32.91 -8.23 -2.65
N ASP A 352 -33.84 -7.38 -3.10
CA ASP A 352 -34.44 -7.45 -4.44
C ASP A 352 -33.95 -6.29 -5.32
N VAL A 353 -32.78 -6.49 -5.92
CA VAL A 353 -32.14 -5.55 -6.84
C VAL A 353 -31.78 -6.29 -8.11
N GLY A 354 -32.24 -5.77 -9.26
CA GLY A 354 -31.93 -6.33 -10.56
C GLY A 354 -30.41 -6.48 -10.79
N GLU A 355 -30.02 -7.47 -11.59
CA GLU A 355 -28.61 -7.85 -11.75
C GLU A 355 -27.69 -6.71 -12.21
N HIS A 356 -28.17 -5.89 -13.16
CA HIS A 356 -27.44 -4.70 -13.62
C HIS A 356 -27.31 -3.63 -12.52
N ALA A 357 -28.34 -3.44 -11.69
CA ALA A 357 -28.33 -2.48 -10.59
C ALA A 357 -27.38 -2.94 -9.48
N ARG A 358 -27.26 -4.26 -9.24
CA ARG A 358 -26.31 -4.82 -8.27
C ARG A 358 -24.85 -4.64 -8.72
N LEU A 359 -24.57 -4.87 -10.01
CA LEU A 359 -23.25 -4.59 -10.59
C LEU A 359 -22.91 -3.09 -10.54
N ALA A 360 -23.86 -2.23 -10.88
CA ALA A 360 -23.68 -0.78 -10.76
C ALA A 360 -23.38 -0.36 -9.32
N ALA A 361 -24.08 -0.95 -8.34
CA ALA A 361 -23.84 -0.69 -6.92
C ALA A 361 -22.40 -1.06 -6.51
N PHE A 362 -21.89 -2.24 -6.91
CA PHE A 362 -20.50 -2.62 -6.68
C PHE A 362 -19.50 -1.64 -7.32
N ILE A 363 -19.74 -1.20 -8.56
CA ILE A 363 -18.87 -0.23 -9.24
C ILE A 363 -18.86 1.12 -8.52
N ILE A 364 -20.03 1.60 -8.08
CA ILE A 364 -20.18 2.87 -7.36
C ILE A 364 -19.45 2.85 -6.02
N THR A 365 -19.38 1.70 -5.33
CA THR A 365 -18.56 1.59 -4.10
C THR A 365 -17.07 1.85 -4.34
N GLY A 366 -16.59 1.69 -5.58
CA GLY A 366 -15.23 2.04 -5.99
C GLY A 366 -14.87 3.52 -5.77
N SER A 367 -15.86 4.43 -5.70
CA SER A 367 -15.65 5.85 -5.39
C SER A 367 -14.83 6.10 -4.11
N GLN A 368 -14.86 5.17 -3.18
CA GLN A 368 -14.14 5.23 -1.91
C GLN A 368 -12.63 5.50 -2.04
N GLY A 369 -12.00 5.16 -3.17
CA GLY A 369 -10.59 5.47 -3.42
C GLY A 369 -10.20 6.93 -3.17
N GLY A 370 -11.15 7.86 -3.33
CA GLY A 370 -10.97 9.28 -3.01
C GLY A 370 -10.74 9.60 -1.52
N LYS A 371 -11.06 8.69 -0.60
CA LYS A 371 -10.84 8.88 0.85
C LYS A 371 -9.42 8.56 1.30
N SER A 372 -8.63 7.89 0.44
CA SER A 372 -7.28 7.41 0.75
C SER A 372 -6.18 8.45 0.52
N ILE A 373 -6.54 9.63 -0.01
CA ILE A 373 -5.68 10.80 -0.22
C ILE A 373 -6.12 11.90 0.74
#